data_AF-A0A5J2CG40-F1
#
_entry.id   AF-A0A5J2CG40-F1
#
_cell.length_a   1.000
_cell.length_b   1.000
_cell.length_c   1.000
_cell.angle_alpha   90.00
_cell.angle_beta   90.00
_cell.angle_gamma   90.00
#
_symmetry.space_group_name_H-M   'P 1'
#
loop_
_entity.id
_entity.type
_entity.pdbx_description
1 polymer ?
#
loop_
_entity_poly.entity_id
_entity_poly.type
_entity_poly.pdbx_seq_one_letter_code
_entity_poly.pdbx_strand_id
1 'polypeptide(L)'
;MNIDKRALREVAEKATPGNWRRTSSLFNGITVTPFSLCGEEVTLAHTVEKRDAEFIAAANPATMLALLDELEHYKSREEKVTLEEFKCIKE
;
A
#
# COMPACT_ATOMS: atom_id res chain seq x y z
N MET A 1 -3.81 12.30 14.32
CA MET A 1 -3.17 10.96 14.29
C MET A 1 -1.94 11.07 13.41
N ASN A 2 -0.74 10.76 13.91
CA ASN A 2 0.49 10.78 13.11
C ASN A 2 0.78 9.35 12.65
N ILE A 3 0.91 9.13 11.34
CA ILE A 3 1.16 7.80 10.77
C ILE A 3 2.67 7.65 10.62
N ASP A 4 3.23 6.60 11.24
CA ASP A 4 4.63 6.24 11.02
C ASP A 4 4.80 5.62 9.62
N LYS A 5 5.16 6.48 8.66
CA LYS A 5 5.34 6.10 7.25
C LYS A 5 6.47 5.09 7.05
N ARG A 6 7.52 5.16 7.88
CA ARG A 6 8.66 4.24 7.78
C ARG A 6 8.28 2.87 8.27
N ALA A 7 7.63 2.78 9.44
CA ALA A 7 7.11 1.52 9.94
C ALA A 7 6.10 0.90 8.94
N LEU A 8 5.25 1.73 8.33
CA LEU A 8 4.30 1.26 7.32
C LEU A 8 5.01 0.71 6.06
N ARG A 9 6.07 1.38 5.59
CA ARG A 9 6.90 0.89 4.48
C ARG A 9 7.54 -0.47 4.82
N GLU A 10 8.17 -0.58 5.99
CA GLU A 10 8.84 -1.82 6.42
C GLU A 10 7.86 -3.00 6.52
N VAL A 11 6.61 -2.76 6.94
CA VAL A 11 5.57 -3.80 6.98
C VAL A 11 5.09 -4.16 5.58
N ALA A 12 4.91 -3.16 4.68
CA ALA A 12 4.52 -3.42 3.30
C ALA A 12 5.58 -4.20 2.52
N GLU A 13 6.86 -3.89 2.68
CA GLU A 13 7.97 -4.62 2.04
C GLU A 13 8.05 -6.10 2.49
N LYS A 14 7.67 -6.39 3.74
CA LYS A 14 7.65 -7.76 4.30
C LYS A 14 6.38 -8.54 3.96
N ALA A 15 5.32 -7.85 3.53
CA ALA A 15 4.06 -8.49 3.20
C ALA A 15 4.14 -9.24 1.87
N THR A 16 3.16 -10.10 1.61
CA THR A 16 3.14 -10.91 0.38
C THR A 16 3.12 -10.02 -0.86
N PRO A 17 4.12 -10.11 -1.75
CA PRO A 17 4.17 -9.28 -2.94
C PRO A 17 3.12 -9.71 -3.97
N GLY A 18 2.86 -8.82 -4.93
CA GLY A 18 1.95 -9.10 -6.05
C GLY A 18 0.52 -8.66 -5.80
N ASN A 19 -0.35 -8.98 -6.77
CA ASN A 19 -1.73 -8.52 -6.75
C ASN A 19 -2.58 -9.41 -5.83
N TRP A 20 -3.34 -8.76 -4.96
CA TRP A 20 -4.22 -9.45 -4.03
C TRP A 20 -5.64 -9.45 -4.59
N ARG A 21 -6.37 -10.55 -4.44
CA ARG A 21 -7.77 -10.65 -4.86
C ARG A 21 -8.67 -10.96 -3.68
N ARG A 22 -9.84 -10.34 -3.64
CA ARG A 22 -10.88 -10.70 -2.68
C ARG A 22 -11.38 -12.11 -2.97
N THR A 23 -11.63 -12.87 -1.91
CA THR A 23 -12.38 -14.13 -2.00
C THR A 23 -13.51 -14.18 -0.97
N SER A 24 -14.49 -15.04 -1.21
CA SER A 24 -15.56 -15.34 -0.26
C SER A 24 -15.20 -16.60 0.51
N SER A 25 -14.71 -16.44 1.72
CA SER A 25 -14.54 -17.52 2.68
C SER A 25 -15.16 -17.12 4.01
N LEU A 26 -15.59 -18.10 4.81
CA LEU A 26 -16.03 -17.88 6.19
C LEU A 26 -14.84 -17.67 7.14
N PHE A 27 -13.60 -17.79 6.65
CA PHE A 27 -12.38 -17.58 7.39
C PHE A 27 -11.79 -16.19 7.12
N ASN A 28 -11.32 -15.52 8.17
CA ASN A 28 -10.60 -14.25 8.09
C ASN A 28 -9.11 -14.51 7.99
N GLY A 29 -8.45 -14.03 6.93
CA GLY A 29 -7.01 -14.19 6.79
C GLY A 29 -6.48 -13.79 5.42
N ILE A 30 -5.17 -13.86 5.27
CA ILE A 30 -4.50 -13.86 3.98
C ILE A 30 -4.06 -15.29 3.74
N THR A 31 -4.49 -15.87 2.62
CA THR A 31 -4.13 -17.25 2.28
C THR A 31 -3.25 -17.21 1.05
N VAL A 32 -1.99 -17.62 1.24
CA VAL A 32 -1.03 -17.90 0.18
C VAL A 32 -1.14 -19.38 -0.09
N THR A 33 -1.89 -19.75 -1.12
CA THR A 33 -2.15 -21.16 -1.42
C THR A 33 -1.69 -21.49 -2.81
N PRO A 34 -1.18 -22.71 -3.06
CA PRO A 34 -1.05 -23.27 -4.40
C PRO A 34 -2.43 -23.67 -4.97
N PHE A 35 -3.49 -22.89 -4.70
CA PHE A 35 -4.75 -22.99 -5.43
C PHE A 35 -4.61 -22.12 -6.68
N SER A 36 -4.36 -22.75 -7.82
CA SER A 36 -4.37 -22.08 -9.10
C SER A 36 -5.79 -21.63 -9.44
N LEU A 37 -6.11 -20.34 -9.27
CA LEU A 37 -7.30 -19.76 -9.90
C LEU A 37 -6.94 -19.52 -11.37
N CYS A 38 -7.51 -20.30 -12.28
CA CYS A 38 -7.19 -20.23 -13.72
C CYS A 38 -5.68 -20.40 -14.07
N GLY A 39 -4.92 -21.15 -13.28
CA GLY A 39 -3.50 -21.42 -13.58
C GLY A 39 -2.52 -20.33 -13.11
N GLU A 40 -2.99 -19.29 -12.41
CA GLU A 40 -2.15 -18.21 -11.88
C GLU A 40 -2.04 -18.31 -10.35
N GLU A 41 -0.83 -18.08 -9.82
CA GLU A 41 -0.59 -17.96 -8.39
C GLU A 41 -1.04 -16.57 -7.92
N VAL A 42 -2.10 -16.53 -7.11
CA VAL A 42 -2.70 -15.28 -6.63
C VAL A 42 -2.75 -15.26 -5.11
N THR A 43 -2.46 -14.09 -4.54
CA THR A 43 -2.67 -13.87 -3.10
C THR A 43 -4.12 -13.51 -2.85
N LEU A 44 -4.75 -14.15 -1.88
CA LEU A 44 -6.16 -13.92 -1.57
C LEU A 44 -6.31 -13.15 -0.25
N ALA A 45 -7.15 -12.11 -0.26
CA ALA A 45 -7.59 -11.37 0.91
C ALA A 45 -8.99 -11.84 1.33
N HIS A 46 -9.17 -12.16 2.62
CA HIS A 46 -10.38 -12.78 3.16
C HIS A 46 -10.80 -12.08 4.44
N THR A 47 -12.07 -11.71 4.51
CA THR A 47 -12.76 -11.19 5.68
C THR A 47 -14.21 -11.66 5.65
N VAL A 48 -14.89 -11.68 6.80
CA VAL A 48 -16.33 -11.99 6.92
C VAL A 48 -17.13 -11.08 5.99
N GLU A 49 -16.82 -9.79 6.00
CA GLU A 49 -17.48 -8.80 5.15
C GLU A 49 -16.78 -8.69 3.80
N LYS A 50 -17.54 -8.91 2.71
CA LYS A 50 -17.03 -8.82 1.33
C LYS A 50 -16.30 -7.49 1.04
N ARG A 51 -16.84 -6.38 1.56
CA ARG A 51 -16.33 -5.03 1.32
C ARG A 51 -14.95 -4.82 1.94
N ASP A 52 -14.70 -5.42 3.09
CA ASP A 52 -13.42 -5.29 3.79
C ASP A 52 -12.32 -6.05 3.04
N ALA A 53 -12.64 -7.22 2.47
CA ALA A 53 -11.71 -7.98 1.65
C ALA A 53 -11.40 -7.26 0.33
N GLU A 54 -12.38 -6.57 -0.28
CA GLU A 54 -12.15 -5.71 -1.44
C GLU A 54 -11.25 -4.53 -1.09
N PHE A 55 -11.47 -3.89 0.06
CA PHE A 55 -10.61 -2.82 0.56
C PHE A 55 -9.17 -3.30 0.79
N ILE A 56 -8.96 -4.43 1.48
CA ILE A 56 -7.63 -4.98 1.75
C ILE A 56 -6.92 -5.37 0.44
N ALA A 57 -7.64 -5.96 -0.52
CA ALA A 57 -7.09 -6.32 -1.82
C ALA A 57 -6.63 -5.08 -2.62
N ALA A 58 -7.38 -3.99 -2.55
CA ALA A 58 -7.01 -2.71 -3.16
C ALA A 58 -5.82 -2.05 -2.41
N ALA A 59 -5.85 -2.08 -1.08
CA ALA A 59 -4.81 -1.59 -0.18
C ALA A 59 -3.66 -2.60 0.02
N ASN A 60 -3.33 -3.35 -1.03
CA ASN A 60 -2.24 -4.32 -1.00
C ASN A 60 -0.87 -3.64 -0.82
N PRO A 61 0.19 -4.40 -0.53
CA PRO A 61 1.52 -3.85 -0.28
C PRO A 61 2.06 -2.99 -1.43
N ALA A 62 1.84 -3.39 -2.69
CA ALA A 62 2.30 -2.61 -3.84
C ALA A 62 1.62 -1.25 -3.92
N THR A 63 0.30 -1.20 -3.72
CA THR A 63 -0.45 0.06 -3.65
C THR A 63 0.04 0.94 -2.50
N MET A 64 0.30 0.36 -1.31
CA MET A 64 0.80 1.15 -0.17
C MET A 64 2.18 1.74 -0.42
N LEU A 65 3.10 0.98 -1.00
CA LEU A 65 4.43 1.48 -1.34
C LEU A 65 4.35 2.61 -2.37
N ALA A 66 3.54 2.45 -3.43
CA ALA A 66 3.33 3.50 -4.41
C ALA A 66 2.78 4.80 -3.79
N LEU A 67 1.80 4.70 -2.91
CA LEU A 67 1.25 5.87 -2.20
C LEU A 67 2.28 6.53 -1.27
N LEU A 68 3.12 5.74 -0.60
CA LEU A 68 4.20 6.28 0.24
C LEU A 68 5.24 7.02 -0.59
N ASP A 69 5.59 6.50 -1.76
CA ASP A 69 6.54 7.13 -2.68
C ASP A 69 5.97 8.44 -3.26
N GLU A 70 4.69 8.46 -3.64
CA GLU A 70 3.99 9.70 -4.04
C GLU A 70 4.02 10.75 -2.92
N LEU A 71 3.73 10.35 -1.67
CA LEU A 71 3.75 11.25 -0.53
C LEU A 71 5.15 11.81 -0.24
N GLU A 72 6.21 11.01 -0.40
CA GLU A 72 7.59 11.49 -0.26
C GLU A 72 7.99 12.43 -1.39
N HIS A 73 7.56 12.14 -2.62
CA HIS A 73 7.77 13.02 -3.76
C HIS A 73 7.10 14.39 -3.54
N TYR A 74 5.84 14.44 -3.11
CA TYR A 74 5.16 15.70 -2.81
C TYR A 74 5.84 16.49 -1.69
N LYS A 75 6.24 15.81 -0.61
CA LYS A 75 6.96 16.46 0.48
C LYS A 75 8.28 17.08 0.02
N SER A 76 9.04 16.36 -0.80
CA SER A 76 10.30 16.88 -1.37
C SER A 76 10.06 18.08 -2.29
N ARG A 77 8.96 18.11 -3.05
CA ARG A 77 8.58 19.25 -3.89
C ARG A 77 8.25 20.49 -3.07
N GLU A 78 7.48 20.34 -1.99
CA GLU A 78 7.16 21.44 -1.08
C GLU A 78 8.43 22.04 -0.44
N GLU A 79 9.32 21.18 0.07
CA GLU A 79 10.59 21.63 0.66
C GLU A 79 11.44 22.42 -0.35
N LYS A 80 11.50 21.98 -1.61
CA LYS A 80 12.21 22.72 -2.68
C LYS A 80 11.59 24.07 -2.99
N VAL A 81 10.26 24.15 -3.11
CA VAL A 81 9.56 25.41 -3.38
C VAL A 81 9.83 26.42 -2.26
N THR A 82 9.73 26.00 -1.00
CA THR A 82 10.01 26.90 0.13
C THR A 82 11.45 27.42 0.10
N LEU A 83 12.43 26.57 -0.21
CA LEU A 83 13.84 26.98 -0.31
C LEU A 83 14.07 27.98 -1.45
N GLU A 84 13.41 27.81 -2.59
CA GLU A 84 13.47 28.76 -3.71
C GLU A 84 12.82 30.10 -3.38
N GLU A 85 11.66 30.10 -2.71
CA GLU A 85 11.01 31.32 -2.21
C GLU A 85 11.89 32.07 -1.20
N PHE A 86 12.50 31.35 -0.24
CA PHE A 86 13.42 31.96 0.72
C PHE A 86 14.68 32.53 0.07
N LYS A 87 15.15 31.94 -1.03
CA LYS A 87 16.27 32.47 -1.80
C LYS A 87 15.87 33.76 -2.54
N CYS A 88 14.71 33.77 -3.18
CA CYS A 88 14.17 34.92 -3.90
C CYS A 88 13.94 36.15 -3.01
N ILE A 89 13.61 35.96 -1.72
CA ILE A 89 13.40 37.06 -0.77
C ILE A 89 14.74 37.68 -0.28
N LYS A 90 15.85 36.95 -0.41
CA LYS A 90 17.17 37.37 0.10
C LYS A 90 18.08 38.00 -0.97
N GLU A 91 17.64 38.02 -2.22
CA GLU A 91 18.27 38.73 -3.35
C GLU A 91 17.54 40.06 -3.62
#